data_AF-A0A1A8SKA6-F1
#
_entry.id   AF-A0A1A8SKA6-F1
#
_cell.length_a   1.000
_cell.length_b   1.000
_cell.length_c   1.000
_cell.angle_alpha   90.00
_cell.angle_beta   90.00
_cell.angle_gamma   90.00
#
_symmetry.space_group_name_H-M   'P 1'
#
loop_
_entity.id
_entity.type
_entity.pdbx_description
1 polymer ?
#
loop_
_entity_poly.entity_id
_entity_poly.type
_entity_poly.pdbx_seq_one_letter_code
_entity_poly.pdbx_strand_id
1 'polypeptide(L)'
;LQSQYDSWLSLVDHLNIKAFVNLTLADSVRHGVQHLLFISGLGGMRPNTLVLGFYDDCLPRDKLIDPTLTSSESPNPFNPSQNLEEPPLFHFASLRGSSDRQDYGEFGDGKALGPQEYVAIISDAMKMLKSVVLARYFNDFERAQVTSPPSSTSGKVFVDVWPVNLLRPDSSSYVDTCSLFLLQLACILNMVRDWRKAKLRLFLCVEEGRSVRGSEEKLGQLLKELRIKAKVQTVPWDQVVALHWQRQDGWSKKQQSQPPDIDTDEDTAGAVEEENEEDYINSFPSNATRVSDDYMSAVNRLILDQAQPPPAVRFLYLPRPPADTRRYAAYLRQLELLTQDLGPTLLIHGITPVITTDL
;
A
#
# COMPACT_ATOMS: atom_id res chain seq x y z
N LEU A 1 3.31 22.72 -19.97
CA LEU A 1 2.10 22.66 -19.11
C LEU A 1 0.85 22.40 -19.93
N GLN A 2 0.45 23.27 -20.88
CA GLN A 2 -0.77 23.02 -21.69
C GLN A 2 -0.74 21.70 -22.46
N SER A 3 0.34 21.41 -23.19
CA SER A 3 0.49 20.14 -23.93
C SER A 3 0.43 18.89 -23.04
N GLN A 4 0.96 18.98 -21.81
CA GLN A 4 0.88 17.90 -20.82
C GLN A 4 -0.56 17.74 -20.31
N TYR A 5 -1.26 18.85 -20.07
CA TYR A 5 -2.67 18.85 -19.68
C TYR A 5 -3.54 18.18 -20.73
N ASP A 6 -3.35 18.53 -22.01
CA ASP A 6 -4.11 17.94 -23.12
C ASP A 6 -3.82 16.44 -23.28
N SER A 7 -2.57 16.01 -23.04
CA SER A 7 -2.20 14.58 -23.04
C SER A 7 -2.88 13.81 -21.89
N TRP A 8 -2.98 14.40 -20.70
CA TRP A 8 -3.72 13.80 -19.58
C TRP A 8 -5.23 13.71 -19.87
N LEU A 9 -5.83 14.72 -20.48
CA LEU A 9 -7.24 14.67 -20.90
C LEU A 9 -7.47 13.57 -21.95
N SER A 10 -6.60 13.47 -22.95
CA SER A 10 -6.66 12.41 -23.95
C SER A 10 -6.56 11.01 -23.31
N LEU A 11 -5.70 10.84 -22.31
CA LEU A 11 -5.60 9.58 -21.56
C LEU A 11 -6.88 9.27 -20.78
N VAL A 12 -7.50 10.27 -20.14
CA VAL A 12 -8.79 10.12 -19.44
C VAL A 12 -9.88 9.65 -20.39
N ASP A 13 -9.96 10.25 -21.58
CA ASP A 13 -10.91 9.88 -22.63
C ASP A 13 -10.63 8.46 -23.15
N HIS A 14 -9.36 8.14 -23.42
CA HIS A 14 -8.94 6.81 -23.89
C HIS A 14 -9.26 5.69 -22.89
N LEU A 15 -9.02 5.94 -21.61
CA LEU A 15 -9.35 4.98 -20.54
C LEU A 15 -10.85 4.92 -20.23
N ASN A 16 -11.64 5.82 -20.80
CA ASN A 16 -13.08 5.97 -20.57
C ASN A 16 -13.42 6.07 -19.07
N ILE A 17 -12.66 6.92 -18.36
CA ILE A 17 -12.85 7.19 -16.93
C ILE A 17 -13.38 8.60 -16.72
N LYS A 18 -14.14 8.80 -15.64
CA LYS A 18 -14.67 10.12 -15.28
C LYS A 18 -13.75 10.78 -14.26
N ALA A 19 -12.78 11.55 -14.75
CA ALA A 19 -11.75 12.17 -13.91
C ALA A 19 -11.56 13.65 -14.27
N PHE A 20 -11.04 14.42 -13.30
CA PHE A 20 -10.58 15.78 -13.51
C PHE A 20 -9.06 15.79 -13.44
N VAL A 21 -8.42 16.49 -14.38
CA VAL A 21 -6.97 16.67 -14.38
C VAL A 21 -6.65 17.97 -13.66
N ASN A 22 -5.72 17.92 -12.70
CA ASN A 22 -5.19 19.10 -12.03
C ASN A 22 -3.66 19.03 -12.03
N LEU A 23 -3.00 20.07 -12.54
CA LEU A 23 -1.54 20.15 -12.61
C LEU A 23 -1.06 21.29 -11.73
N THR A 24 0.02 21.05 -11.01
CA THR A 24 0.69 22.06 -10.18
C THR A 24 2.17 22.14 -10.53
N LEU A 25 2.75 23.32 -10.38
CA LEU A 25 4.18 23.54 -10.49
C LEU A 25 4.72 23.82 -9.09
N ALA A 26 5.77 23.10 -8.70
CA ALA A 26 6.41 23.23 -7.40
C ALA A 26 7.89 22.86 -7.51
N ASP A 27 8.69 23.32 -6.55
CA ASP A 27 10.15 23.10 -6.52
C ASP A 27 10.53 21.66 -6.14
N SER A 28 9.58 20.88 -5.60
CA SER A 28 9.76 19.46 -5.28
C SER A 28 8.44 18.71 -5.44
N VAL A 29 8.53 17.39 -5.65
CA VAL A 29 7.36 16.52 -5.79
C VAL A 29 6.52 16.55 -4.50
N ARG A 30 7.14 16.55 -3.32
CA ARG A 30 6.43 16.62 -2.04
C ARG A 30 5.61 17.91 -1.90
N HIS A 31 6.20 19.07 -2.20
CA HIS A 31 5.46 20.34 -2.14
C HIS A 31 4.30 20.35 -3.15
N GLY A 32 4.52 19.85 -4.36
CA GLY A 32 3.46 19.70 -5.37
C GLY A 32 2.32 18.81 -4.87
N VAL A 33 2.63 17.66 -4.27
CA VAL A 33 1.61 16.77 -3.69
C VAL A 33 0.88 17.46 -2.54
N GLN A 34 1.58 18.17 -1.64
CA GLN A 34 0.93 18.94 -0.57
C GLN A 34 -0.03 19.99 -1.12
N HIS A 35 0.39 20.77 -2.12
CA HIS A 35 -0.47 21.73 -2.80
C HIS A 35 -1.74 21.05 -3.31
N LEU A 36 -1.60 19.95 -4.07
CA LEU A 36 -2.74 19.21 -4.60
C LEU A 36 -3.64 18.66 -3.48
N LEU A 37 -3.10 18.14 -2.39
CA LEU A 37 -3.89 17.63 -1.27
C LEU A 37 -4.69 18.72 -0.54
N PHE A 38 -4.15 19.95 -0.46
CA PHE A 38 -4.80 21.08 0.19
C PHE A 38 -5.84 21.78 -0.69
N ILE A 39 -5.51 21.99 -1.97
CA ILE A 39 -6.27 22.88 -2.85
C ILE A 39 -7.17 22.12 -3.84
N SER A 40 -6.96 20.81 -4.06
CA SER A 40 -7.77 20.07 -5.02
C SER A 40 -9.18 19.82 -4.50
N GLY A 41 -10.13 19.94 -5.42
CA GLY A 41 -11.56 19.80 -5.15
C GLY A 41 -12.25 21.15 -5.01
N LEU A 42 -13.52 21.19 -5.42
CA LEU A 42 -14.36 22.38 -5.31
C LEU A 42 -15.50 22.11 -4.34
N GLY A 43 -15.68 22.98 -3.34
CA GLY A 43 -16.74 22.83 -2.33
C GLY A 43 -16.62 21.52 -1.55
N GLY A 44 -17.67 20.69 -1.60
CA GLY A 44 -17.72 19.37 -0.94
C GLY A 44 -16.97 18.25 -1.68
N MET A 45 -16.52 18.46 -2.92
CA MET A 45 -15.87 17.43 -3.74
C MET A 45 -14.35 17.39 -3.53
N ARG A 46 -13.91 17.13 -2.30
CA ARG A 46 -12.48 17.05 -1.96
C ARG A 46 -11.96 15.62 -2.04
N PRO A 47 -10.77 15.37 -2.64
CA PRO A 47 -10.14 14.06 -2.58
C PRO A 47 -9.91 13.63 -1.13
N ASN A 48 -10.27 12.39 -0.81
CA ASN A 48 -10.11 11.80 0.52
C ASN A 48 -9.08 10.66 0.55
N THR A 49 -8.63 10.19 -0.61
CA THR A 49 -7.70 9.08 -0.76
C THR A 49 -6.58 9.46 -1.72
N LEU A 50 -5.33 9.32 -1.28
CA LEU A 50 -4.13 9.46 -2.10
C LEU A 50 -3.70 8.08 -2.62
N VAL A 51 -3.62 7.91 -3.93
CA VAL A 51 -3.11 6.69 -4.56
C VAL A 51 -1.76 6.99 -5.21
N LEU A 52 -0.73 6.23 -4.86
CA LEU A 52 0.62 6.36 -5.40
C LEU A 52 1.12 5.03 -5.96
N GLY A 53 2.02 5.08 -6.94
CA GLY A 53 2.86 3.93 -7.28
C GLY A 53 3.81 3.60 -6.12
N PHE A 54 4.14 2.33 -5.96
CA PHE A 54 5.15 1.89 -5.00
C PHE A 54 6.54 2.41 -5.42
N TYR A 55 7.34 2.86 -4.45
CA TYR A 55 8.70 3.30 -4.70
C TYR A 55 9.65 2.10 -4.66
N ASP A 56 10.14 1.70 -5.83
CA ASP A 56 11.15 0.66 -5.98
C ASP A 56 12.21 1.04 -7.02
N ASP A 57 13.22 0.18 -7.13
CA ASP A 57 14.31 0.35 -8.09
C ASP A 57 14.01 -0.29 -9.46
N CYS A 58 12.88 -0.98 -9.60
CA CYS A 58 12.48 -1.61 -10.86
C CYS A 58 12.36 -0.58 -11.99
N LEU A 59 12.90 -0.91 -13.17
CA LEU A 59 12.78 -0.04 -14.33
C LEU A 59 11.32 0.02 -14.80
N PRO A 60 10.73 1.23 -14.93
CA PRO A 60 9.35 1.36 -15.34
C PRO A 60 9.18 0.89 -16.79
N ARG A 61 8.16 0.07 -17.04
CA ARG A 61 7.72 -0.31 -18.40
C ARG A 61 6.60 0.63 -18.82
N ASP A 62 6.90 1.61 -19.66
CA ASP A 62 5.94 2.61 -20.09
C ASP A 62 5.15 2.15 -21.32
N LYS A 63 3.97 1.57 -21.09
CA LYS A 63 3.05 1.16 -22.16
C LYS A 63 2.31 2.35 -22.81
N LEU A 64 2.47 3.58 -22.31
CA LEU A 64 1.84 4.77 -22.89
C LEU A 64 2.71 5.39 -23.99
N ILE A 65 4.03 5.18 -23.91
CA ILE A 65 5.01 5.70 -24.88
C ILE A 65 5.41 4.63 -25.90
N ASP A 66 5.37 3.34 -25.55
CA ASP A 66 5.74 2.24 -26.45
C ASP A 66 4.53 1.66 -27.22
N PRO A 67 4.37 1.96 -28.52
CA PRO A 67 3.27 1.44 -29.33
C PRO A 67 3.35 -0.07 -29.61
N THR A 68 4.49 -0.72 -29.33
CA THR A 68 4.64 -2.18 -29.49
C THR A 68 4.06 -2.97 -28.31
N LEU A 69 3.79 -2.30 -27.18
CA LEU A 69 3.27 -2.93 -25.96
C LEU A 69 1.78 -2.66 -25.72
N THR A 70 1.16 -1.78 -26.50
CA THR A 70 -0.29 -1.49 -26.47
C THR A 70 -1.10 -2.48 -27.32
N SER A 71 -0.47 -3.14 -28.29
CA SER A 71 -1.13 -4.10 -29.18
C SER A 71 -1.29 -5.47 -28.52
N SER A 72 -2.35 -5.64 -27.74
CA SER A 72 -2.95 -6.96 -27.49
C SER A 72 -3.89 -7.40 -28.63
N GLU A 73 -3.96 -6.67 -29.74
CA GLU A 73 -4.67 -7.10 -30.94
C GLU A 73 -3.71 -7.91 -31.83
N SER A 74 -4.06 -9.17 -32.08
CA SER A 74 -3.37 -10.05 -33.01
C SER A 74 -3.10 -9.36 -34.35
N PRO A 75 -1.90 -9.41 -34.93
CA PRO A 75 -1.64 -8.81 -36.24
C PRO A 75 -2.51 -9.52 -37.29
N ASN A 76 -3.41 -8.78 -37.91
CA ASN A 76 -4.19 -9.27 -39.05
C ASN A 76 -3.22 -9.57 -40.21
N PRO A 77 -3.12 -10.80 -40.72
CA PRO A 77 -2.11 -11.17 -41.73
C PRO A 77 -2.34 -10.56 -43.13
N PHE A 78 -3.34 -9.69 -43.31
CA PHE A 78 -3.85 -9.31 -44.63
C PHE A 78 -3.55 -7.86 -45.06
N ASN A 79 -2.84 -7.04 -44.27
CA ASN A 79 -2.44 -5.69 -44.68
C ASN A 79 -0.98 -5.37 -44.29
N PRO A 80 0.01 -5.62 -45.17
CA PRO A 80 1.42 -5.37 -44.89
C PRO A 80 1.87 -3.91 -45.08
N SER A 81 0.94 -2.95 -45.15
CA SER A 81 1.22 -1.57 -45.62
C SER A 81 0.90 -0.43 -44.65
N GLN A 82 0.68 -0.69 -43.36
CA GLN A 82 0.57 0.37 -42.33
C GLN A 82 1.81 0.42 -41.44
N ASN A 83 2.97 0.72 -42.03
CA ASN A 83 4.14 1.25 -41.31
C ASN A 83 4.28 2.75 -41.64
N LEU A 84 3.20 3.51 -41.44
CA LEU A 84 3.27 4.96 -41.37
C LEU A 84 3.36 5.29 -39.88
N GLU A 85 4.45 5.94 -39.47
CA GLU A 85 4.69 6.44 -38.13
C GLU A 85 3.54 7.35 -37.69
N GLU A 86 2.48 6.77 -37.11
CA GLU A 86 1.49 7.56 -36.40
C GLU A 86 2.20 8.18 -35.19
N PRO A 87 2.10 9.51 -34.99
CA PRO A 87 2.69 10.15 -33.82
C PRO A 87 2.12 9.50 -32.56
N PRO A 88 2.94 9.35 -31.49
CA PRO A 88 2.48 8.70 -30.28
C PRO A 88 1.19 9.35 -29.79
N LEU A 89 0.19 8.52 -29.46
CA LEU A 89 -1.14 8.96 -29.01
C LEU A 89 -1.06 9.92 -27.81
N PHE A 90 0.00 9.83 -27.02
CA PHE A 90 0.24 10.65 -25.84
C PHE A 90 1.66 11.23 -25.82
N HIS A 91 1.80 12.48 -25.39
CA HIS A 91 3.10 13.15 -25.25
C HIS A 91 3.49 13.25 -23.77
N PHE A 92 3.86 12.11 -23.19
CA PHE A 92 4.41 12.06 -21.82
C PHE A 92 5.94 12.11 -21.84
N ALA A 93 6.52 12.75 -20.81
CA ALA A 93 7.95 12.64 -20.57
C ALA A 93 8.28 11.23 -20.07
N SER A 94 9.47 10.73 -20.43
CA SER A 94 9.93 9.44 -19.94
C SER A 94 9.97 9.40 -18.41
N LEU A 95 9.49 8.31 -17.81
CA LEU A 95 9.33 8.14 -16.36
C LEU A 95 10.65 8.14 -15.58
N ARG A 96 11.74 7.69 -16.21
CA ARG A 96 13.12 7.83 -15.74
C ARG A 96 13.97 8.27 -16.92
N GLY A 97 14.98 9.12 -16.70
CA GLY A 97 15.90 9.51 -17.77
C GLY A 97 16.45 8.26 -18.47
N SER A 98 16.36 8.21 -19.80
CA SER A 98 17.04 7.16 -20.57
C SER A 98 18.53 7.19 -20.23
N SER A 99 19.15 6.03 -20.07
CA SER A 99 20.59 5.88 -19.81
C SER A 99 21.48 6.62 -20.82
N ASP A 100 20.93 7.03 -21.97
CA ASP A 100 21.61 7.80 -23.02
C ASP A 100 21.61 9.32 -22.81
N ARG A 101 20.86 9.86 -21.83
CA ARG A 101 20.92 11.29 -21.48
C ARG A 101 21.70 11.47 -20.18
N GLN A 102 22.65 12.40 -20.17
CA GLN A 102 23.50 12.79 -19.03
C GLN A 102 22.73 13.35 -17.81
N ASP A 103 21.40 13.36 -17.83
CA ASP A 103 20.55 13.71 -16.70
C ASP A 103 20.32 12.47 -15.82
N TYR A 104 21.25 12.21 -14.92
CA TYR A 104 21.17 11.12 -13.93
C TYR A 104 20.07 11.33 -12.85
N GLY A 105 19.15 12.28 -13.05
CA GLY A 105 18.22 12.73 -12.02
C GLY A 105 18.95 13.39 -10.84
N GLU A 106 18.21 13.90 -9.87
CA GLU A 106 18.80 14.52 -8.67
C GLU A 106 19.56 13.48 -7.81
N PHE A 107 19.20 12.19 -7.94
CA PHE A 107 19.68 11.10 -7.08
C PHE A 107 20.58 10.08 -7.77
N GLY A 108 20.97 10.28 -9.04
CA GLY A 108 21.87 9.35 -9.75
C GLY A 108 21.17 8.14 -10.40
N ASP A 109 19.92 7.85 -10.02
CA ASP A 109 19.10 6.72 -10.47
C ASP A 109 17.99 7.12 -11.46
N GLY A 110 18.01 8.38 -11.92
CA GLY A 110 17.02 8.94 -12.83
C GLY A 110 15.66 9.23 -12.18
N LYS A 111 15.51 9.10 -10.86
CA LYS A 111 14.28 9.45 -10.14
C LYS A 111 14.27 10.94 -9.79
N ALA A 112 13.08 11.53 -9.84
CA ALA A 112 12.83 12.90 -9.38
C ALA A 112 12.45 12.99 -7.89
N LEU A 113 12.28 11.84 -7.22
CA LEU A 113 11.80 11.73 -5.85
C LEU A 113 12.75 10.85 -5.04
N GLY A 114 13.20 11.33 -3.89
CA GLY A 114 14.03 10.55 -2.97
C GLY A 114 13.19 9.58 -2.10
N PRO A 115 13.78 8.52 -1.54
CA PRO A 115 13.06 7.55 -0.72
C PRO A 115 12.52 8.16 0.59
N GLN A 116 13.27 9.07 1.21
CA GLN A 116 12.81 9.80 2.40
C GLN A 116 11.65 10.74 2.08
N GLU A 117 11.71 11.43 0.94
CA GLU A 117 10.66 12.33 0.50
C GLU A 117 9.38 11.56 0.16
N TYR A 118 9.48 10.39 -0.46
CA TYR A 118 8.34 9.50 -0.73
C TYR A 118 7.62 9.09 0.56
N VAL A 119 8.35 8.63 1.58
CA VAL A 119 7.73 8.28 2.88
C VAL A 119 7.19 9.51 3.60
N ALA A 120 7.83 10.67 3.42
CA ALA A 120 7.31 11.92 3.95
C ALA A 120 5.98 12.32 3.31
N ILE A 121 5.80 12.12 1.99
CA ILE A 121 4.52 12.34 1.31
C ILE A 121 3.42 11.45 1.91
N ILE A 122 3.72 10.17 2.16
CA ILE A 122 2.78 9.24 2.82
C ILE A 122 2.42 9.76 4.21
N SER A 123 3.43 10.17 5.00
CA SER A 123 3.20 10.71 6.34
C SER A 123 2.37 11.99 6.31
N ASP A 124 2.60 12.89 5.35
CA ASP A 124 1.90 14.16 5.22
C ASP A 124 0.43 13.91 4.84
N ALA A 125 0.16 13.03 3.87
CA ALA A 125 -1.19 12.64 3.50
C ALA A 125 -1.97 12.08 4.70
N MET A 126 -1.33 11.24 5.52
CA MET A 126 -1.96 10.70 6.73
C MET A 126 -2.24 11.79 7.78
N LYS A 127 -1.30 12.73 7.99
CA LYS A 127 -1.50 13.88 8.88
C LYS A 127 -2.62 14.80 8.40
N MET A 128 -2.81 14.90 7.09
CA MET A 128 -3.91 15.63 6.45
C MET A 128 -5.23 14.85 6.41
N LEU A 129 -5.32 13.76 7.16
CA LEU A 129 -6.50 12.90 7.28
C LEU A 129 -6.98 12.33 5.93
N LYS A 130 -6.04 12.01 5.03
CA LYS A 130 -6.29 11.32 3.76
C LYS A 130 -5.93 9.85 3.87
N SER A 131 -6.83 8.96 3.46
CA SER A 131 -6.50 7.54 3.26
C SER A 131 -5.38 7.42 2.22
N VAL A 132 -4.52 6.42 2.34
CA VAL A 132 -3.37 6.22 1.43
C VAL A 132 -3.42 4.82 0.83
N VAL A 133 -3.17 4.72 -0.47
CA VAL A 133 -3.04 3.44 -1.18
C VAL A 133 -1.75 3.44 -2.00
N LEU A 134 -0.89 2.43 -1.81
CA LEU A 134 0.30 2.22 -2.63
C LEU A 134 0.10 1.03 -3.56
N ALA A 135 0.30 1.23 -4.85
CA ALA A 135 0.13 0.21 -5.88
C ALA A 135 1.48 -0.33 -6.35
N ARG A 136 1.71 -1.64 -6.18
CA ARG A 136 2.92 -2.35 -6.61
C ARG A 136 2.59 -3.42 -7.67
N TYR A 137 3.47 -3.59 -8.64
CA TYR A 137 3.39 -4.61 -9.71
C TYR A 137 2.14 -4.57 -10.61
N PHE A 138 1.49 -3.42 -10.73
CA PHE A 138 0.33 -3.27 -11.64
C PHE A 138 0.72 -3.23 -13.13
N ASN A 139 2.00 -3.12 -13.45
CA ASN A 139 2.54 -3.33 -14.81
C ASN A 139 2.26 -4.74 -15.34
N ASP A 140 2.21 -5.73 -14.45
CA ASP A 140 1.97 -7.14 -14.75
C ASP A 140 0.49 -7.53 -14.58
N PHE A 141 -0.38 -6.56 -14.26
CA PHE A 141 -1.81 -6.82 -14.11
C PHE A 141 -2.47 -7.04 -15.48
N GLU A 142 -2.91 -8.26 -15.74
CA GLU A 142 -3.61 -8.64 -16.95
C GLU A 142 -5.13 -8.45 -16.82
N ARG A 143 -5.64 -7.28 -17.26
CA ARG A 143 -7.07 -6.96 -17.24
C ARG A 143 -7.93 -8.02 -17.95
N ALA A 144 -7.42 -8.63 -19.02
CA ALA A 144 -8.11 -9.66 -19.79
C ALA A 144 -8.53 -10.85 -18.92
N GLN A 145 -7.68 -11.30 -17.98
CA GLN A 145 -8.01 -12.43 -17.10
C GLN A 145 -9.26 -12.15 -16.25
N VAL A 146 -9.48 -10.89 -15.89
CA VAL A 146 -10.65 -10.47 -15.10
C VAL A 146 -11.86 -10.24 -16.00
N THR A 147 -11.70 -9.64 -17.18
CA THR A 147 -12.83 -9.26 -18.04
C THR A 147 -13.33 -10.38 -18.96
N SER A 148 -12.51 -11.38 -19.31
CA SER A 148 -12.90 -12.43 -20.26
C SER A 148 -14.10 -13.26 -19.78
N PRO A 149 -15.03 -13.63 -20.68
CA PRO A 149 -16.13 -14.52 -20.34
C PRO A 149 -15.59 -15.88 -19.84
N PRO A 150 -16.37 -16.64 -19.05
CA PRO A 150 -15.97 -17.95 -18.56
C PRO A 150 -15.89 -18.93 -19.74
N SER A 151 -14.76 -18.97 -20.44
CA SER A 151 -14.41 -20.12 -21.25
C SER A 151 -14.05 -21.27 -20.32
N SER A 152 -14.20 -22.51 -20.78
CA SER A 152 -13.89 -23.73 -20.02
C SER A 152 -12.43 -23.82 -19.52
N THR A 153 -11.56 -22.90 -19.94
CA THR A 153 -10.14 -22.81 -19.60
C THR A 153 -9.75 -21.61 -18.73
N SER A 154 -10.62 -20.60 -18.51
CA SER A 154 -10.27 -19.48 -17.63
C SER A 154 -10.48 -19.86 -16.15
N GLY A 155 -9.39 -19.88 -15.40
CA GLY A 155 -9.40 -20.23 -13.98
C GLY A 155 -10.27 -19.29 -13.14
N LYS A 156 -10.63 -19.73 -11.92
CA LYS A 156 -11.35 -18.87 -10.97
C LYS A 156 -10.48 -17.66 -10.61
N VAL A 157 -11.04 -16.46 -10.69
CA VAL A 157 -10.37 -15.22 -10.27
C VAL A 157 -10.51 -15.07 -8.75
N PHE A 158 -9.40 -14.79 -8.06
CA PHE A 158 -9.38 -14.57 -6.62
C PHE A 158 -8.88 -13.16 -6.29
N VAL A 159 -9.41 -12.61 -5.20
CA VAL A 159 -8.95 -11.36 -4.59
C VAL A 159 -8.65 -11.67 -3.14
N ASP A 160 -7.42 -11.39 -2.73
CA ASP A 160 -6.91 -11.75 -1.41
C ASP A 160 -6.85 -10.52 -0.52
N VAL A 161 -7.28 -10.69 0.72
CA VAL A 161 -7.47 -9.58 1.67
C VAL A 161 -6.81 -9.96 2.99
N TRP A 162 -5.84 -9.15 3.43
CA TRP A 162 -5.12 -9.31 4.68
C TRP A 162 -5.40 -8.12 5.61
N PRO A 163 -6.49 -8.18 6.40
CA PRO A 163 -6.97 -7.08 7.23
C PRO A 163 -6.20 -6.97 8.56
N VAL A 164 -4.86 -7.12 8.53
CA VAL A 164 -4.00 -7.14 9.72
C VAL A 164 -2.77 -6.29 9.48
N ASN A 165 -2.41 -5.50 10.48
CA ASN A 165 -1.12 -4.84 10.51
C ASN A 165 0.01 -5.84 10.83
N LEU A 166 0.58 -6.44 9.79
CA LEU A 166 1.63 -7.45 9.92
C LEU A 166 2.95 -6.91 10.50
N LEU A 167 3.15 -5.59 10.53
CA LEU A 167 4.31 -4.95 11.17
C LEU A 167 4.13 -4.76 12.69
N ARG A 168 2.96 -5.11 13.23
CA ARG A 168 2.68 -5.07 14.67
C ARG A 168 2.03 -6.38 15.13
N PRO A 169 2.83 -7.44 15.35
CA PRO A 169 2.29 -8.70 15.88
C PRO A 169 1.61 -8.49 17.25
N ASP A 170 2.12 -7.57 18.07
CA ASP A 170 1.61 -7.29 19.42
C ASP A 170 0.17 -6.74 19.46
N SER A 171 -0.28 -6.12 18.37
CA SER A 171 -1.55 -5.41 18.30
C SER A 171 -2.40 -5.87 17.12
N SER A 172 -2.40 -7.17 16.81
CA SER A 172 -3.11 -7.79 15.68
C SER A 172 -4.66 -7.74 15.83
N SER A 173 -5.22 -6.53 15.94
CA SER A 173 -6.66 -6.30 15.91
C SER A 173 -7.16 -6.40 14.47
N TYR A 174 -8.14 -7.28 14.26
CA TYR A 174 -8.82 -7.47 12.98
C TYR A 174 -9.90 -6.41 12.71
N VAL A 175 -10.23 -5.61 13.72
CA VAL A 175 -11.32 -4.63 13.70
C VAL A 175 -10.73 -3.28 14.11
N ASP A 176 -9.99 -2.67 13.18
CA ASP A 176 -9.55 -1.29 13.29
C ASP A 176 -10.08 -0.47 12.09
N THR A 177 -9.94 0.85 12.15
CA THR A 177 -10.45 1.73 11.08
C THR A 177 -9.86 1.39 9.70
N CYS A 178 -8.61 0.95 9.67
CA CYS A 178 -7.90 0.64 8.44
C CYS A 178 -8.37 -0.70 7.85
N SER A 179 -8.57 -1.72 8.68
CA SER A 179 -9.08 -3.03 8.27
C SER A 179 -10.50 -2.91 7.71
N LEU A 180 -11.34 -2.07 8.32
CA LEU A 180 -12.69 -1.76 7.83
C LEU A 180 -12.67 -1.08 6.46
N PHE A 181 -11.80 -0.08 6.27
CA PHE A 181 -11.63 0.60 4.98
C PHE A 181 -11.10 -0.37 3.90
N LEU A 182 -10.16 -1.25 4.26
CA LEU A 182 -9.61 -2.27 3.37
C LEU A 182 -10.70 -3.27 2.93
N LEU A 183 -11.53 -3.74 3.86
CA LEU A 183 -12.70 -4.58 3.58
C LEU A 183 -13.72 -3.87 2.69
N GLN A 184 -13.94 -2.58 2.91
CA GLN A 184 -14.83 -1.77 2.08
C GLN A 184 -14.33 -1.66 0.64
N LEU A 185 -13.04 -1.38 0.42
CA LEU A 185 -12.46 -1.37 -0.93
C LEU A 185 -12.63 -2.73 -1.60
N ALA A 186 -12.46 -3.83 -0.86
CA ALA A 186 -12.63 -5.18 -1.40
C ALA A 186 -14.09 -5.44 -1.80
N CYS A 187 -15.04 -4.93 -1.00
CA CYS A 187 -16.47 -4.95 -1.31
C CYS A 187 -16.80 -4.16 -2.58
N ILE A 188 -16.32 -2.90 -2.67
CA ILE A 188 -16.54 -2.03 -3.82
C ILE A 188 -15.99 -2.67 -5.09
N LEU A 189 -14.79 -3.26 -5.03
CA LEU A 189 -14.21 -3.97 -6.16
C LEU A 189 -15.14 -5.10 -6.63
N ASN A 190 -15.65 -5.93 -5.71
CA ASN A 190 -16.56 -7.03 -6.04
C ASN A 190 -17.96 -6.56 -6.55
N MET A 191 -18.34 -5.30 -6.32
CA MET A 191 -19.57 -4.74 -6.89
C MET A 191 -19.44 -4.40 -8.38
N VAL A 192 -18.22 -4.14 -8.86
CA VAL A 192 -17.92 -3.84 -10.26
C VAL A 192 -18.24 -5.05 -11.14
N ARG A 193 -18.87 -4.80 -12.30
CA ARG A 193 -19.39 -5.85 -13.20
C ARG A 193 -18.33 -6.89 -13.57
N ASP A 194 -17.12 -6.43 -13.90
CA ASP A 194 -16.00 -7.29 -14.32
C ASP A 194 -15.48 -8.17 -13.18
N TRP A 195 -15.60 -7.71 -11.93
CA TRP A 195 -15.05 -8.35 -10.74
C TRP A 195 -16.08 -9.15 -9.93
N ARG A 196 -17.38 -9.05 -10.25
CA ARG A 196 -18.47 -9.73 -9.53
C ARG A 196 -18.33 -11.25 -9.44
N LYS A 197 -17.60 -11.85 -10.39
CA LYS A 197 -17.31 -13.29 -10.43
C LYS A 197 -16.10 -13.68 -9.56
N ALA A 198 -15.29 -12.72 -9.15
CA ALA A 198 -14.09 -12.95 -8.36
C ALA A 198 -14.47 -13.42 -6.95
N LYS A 199 -13.69 -14.36 -6.42
CA LYS A 199 -13.88 -14.87 -5.06
C LYS A 199 -12.97 -14.12 -4.10
N LEU A 200 -13.58 -13.45 -3.14
CA LEU A 200 -12.86 -12.80 -2.04
C LEU A 200 -12.38 -13.86 -1.05
N ARG A 201 -11.07 -13.88 -0.76
CA ARG A 201 -10.43 -14.70 0.26
C ARG A 201 -9.89 -13.78 1.35
N LEU A 202 -10.35 -13.98 2.58
CA LEU A 202 -9.96 -13.18 3.74
C LEU A 202 -9.07 -14.02 4.64
N PHE A 203 -7.86 -13.55 4.93
CA PHE A 203 -6.89 -14.30 5.74
C PHE A 203 -6.84 -13.75 7.16
N LEU A 204 -7.04 -14.64 8.13
CA LEU A 204 -7.04 -14.36 9.56
C LEU A 204 -5.80 -15.01 10.19
N CYS A 205 -4.85 -14.22 10.69
CA CYS A 205 -3.69 -14.79 11.39
C CYS A 205 -4.10 -15.31 12.79
N VAL A 206 -3.68 -16.51 13.14
CA VAL A 206 -4.06 -17.15 14.40
C VAL A 206 -2.81 -17.57 15.14
N GLU A 207 -2.78 -17.28 16.45
CA GLU A 207 -1.80 -17.83 17.38
C GLU A 207 -2.34 -19.11 18.04
N GLU A 208 -1.54 -20.17 18.02
CA GLU A 208 -1.79 -21.44 18.70
C GLU A 208 -2.05 -21.21 20.20
N GLY A 209 -3.26 -21.57 20.65
CA GLY A 209 -3.68 -21.46 22.05
C GLY A 209 -4.59 -20.28 22.37
N ARG A 210 -4.78 -19.31 21.46
CA ARG A 210 -5.84 -18.29 21.61
C ARG A 210 -7.16 -18.79 21.01
N SER A 211 -8.28 -18.52 21.69
CA SER A 211 -9.61 -18.88 21.18
C SER A 211 -9.95 -18.07 19.93
N VAL A 212 -9.82 -18.71 18.76
CA VAL A 212 -10.12 -18.14 17.43
C VAL A 212 -11.61 -17.84 17.24
N ARG A 213 -12.46 -18.58 17.96
CA ARG A 213 -13.91 -18.59 17.76
C ARG A 213 -14.52 -17.19 17.88
N GLY A 214 -14.10 -16.41 18.87
CA GLY A 214 -14.63 -15.05 19.07
C GLY A 214 -14.25 -14.07 17.96
N SER A 215 -13.02 -14.17 17.43
CA SER A 215 -12.55 -13.27 16.35
C SER A 215 -13.17 -13.65 15.00
N GLU A 216 -13.31 -14.94 14.72
CA GLU A 216 -13.96 -15.45 13.51
C GLU A 216 -15.47 -15.14 13.50
N GLU A 217 -16.16 -15.29 14.62
CA GLU A 217 -17.58 -14.93 14.76
C GLU A 217 -17.82 -13.43 14.58
N LYS A 218 -17.01 -12.58 15.24
CA LYS A 218 -17.07 -11.11 15.08
C LYS A 218 -16.83 -10.70 13.63
N LEU A 219 -15.83 -11.27 12.98
CA LEU A 219 -15.53 -11.00 11.58
C LEU A 219 -16.63 -11.52 10.65
N GLY A 220 -17.20 -12.69 10.93
CA GLY A 220 -18.33 -13.24 10.21
C GLY A 220 -19.58 -12.35 10.31
N GLN A 221 -19.84 -11.80 11.51
CA GLN A 221 -20.93 -10.85 11.74
C GLN A 221 -20.69 -9.54 10.98
N LEU A 222 -19.47 -9.00 11.03
CA LEU A 222 -19.06 -7.83 10.27
C LEU A 222 -19.22 -8.04 8.75
N LEU A 223 -18.76 -9.18 8.22
CA LEU A 223 -18.91 -9.51 6.80
C LEU A 223 -20.40 -9.60 6.41
N LYS A 224 -21.25 -10.12 7.30
CA LYS A 224 -22.69 -10.19 7.08
C LYS A 224 -23.33 -8.79 7.06
N GLU A 225 -22.97 -7.92 7.99
CA GLU A 225 -23.43 -6.53 8.05
C GLU A 225 -22.98 -5.74 6.81
N LEU A 226 -21.72 -5.89 6.41
CA LEU A 226 -21.17 -5.28 5.19
C LEU A 226 -21.68 -5.97 3.89
N ARG A 227 -22.47 -7.04 4.00
CA ARG A 227 -22.99 -7.86 2.89
C ARG A 227 -21.88 -8.40 1.98
N ILE A 228 -20.69 -8.62 2.53
CA ILE A 228 -19.52 -9.13 1.82
C ILE A 228 -19.53 -10.66 1.85
N LYS A 229 -19.58 -11.28 0.67
CA LYS A 229 -19.41 -12.73 0.53
C LYS A 229 -17.92 -13.05 0.36
N ALA A 230 -17.23 -13.33 1.46
CA ALA A 230 -15.82 -13.73 1.47
C ALA A 230 -15.62 -15.11 2.10
N LYS A 231 -14.63 -15.87 1.59
CA LYS A 231 -14.15 -17.09 2.22
C LYS A 231 -13.09 -16.73 3.27
N VAL A 232 -13.37 -16.97 4.54
CA VAL A 232 -12.40 -16.78 5.63
C VAL A 232 -11.43 -17.98 5.67
N GLN A 233 -10.14 -17.70 5.78
CA GLN A 233 -9.07 -18.69 5.89
C GLN A 233 -8.21 -18.34 7.11
N THR A 234 -8.11 -19.28 8.05
CA THR A 234 -7.24 -19.13 9.21
C THR A 234 -5.82 -19.52 8.83
N VAL A 235 -4.86 -18.69 9.21
CA VAL A 235 -3.44 -18.86 8.92
C VAL A 235 -2.70 -18.94 10.25
N PRO A 236 -2.20 -20.11 10.67
CA PRO A 236 -1.33 -20.19 11.83
C PRO A 236 -0.03 -19.46 11.51
N TRP A 237 0.38 -18.55 12.40
CA TRP A 237 1.57 -17.72 12.19
C TRP A 237 2.54 -17.69 13.37
N ASP A 238 2.36 -18.59 14.34
CA ASP A 238 3.17 -18.69 15.56
C ASP A 238 4.67 -18.77 15.27
N GLN A 239 5.06 -19.55 14.27
CA GLN A 239 6.46 -19.68 13.85
C GLN A 239 7.05 -18.36 13.36
N VAL A 240 6.23 -17.55 12.69
CA VAL A 240 6.62 -16.23 12.19
C VAL A 240 6.70 -15.23 13.34
N VAL A 241 5.70 -15.21 14.21
CA VAL A 241 5.66 -14.35 15.40
C VAL A 241 6.79 -14.70 16.38
N ALA A 242 7.20 -15.96 16.49
CA ALA A 242 8.34 -16.36 17.30
C ALA A 242 9.65 -15.68 16.88
N LEU A 243 9.86 -15.43 15.58
CA LEU A 243 11.02 -14.68 15.08
C LEU A 243 11.05 -13.23 15.57
N HIS A 244 9.88 -12.67 15.90
CA HIS A 244 9.77 -11.36 16.53
C HIS A 244 10.22 -11.41 17.99
N TRP A 245 9.67 -12.34 18.77
CA TRP A 245 9.91 -12.44 20.22
C TRP A 245 11.32 -12.91 20.58
N GLN A 246 11.90 -13.86 19.82
CA GLN A 246 13.25 -14.39 20.07
C GLN A 246 14.34 -13.30 20.11
N ARG A 247 14.14 -12.17 19.42
CA ARG A 247 15.08 -11.04 19.42
C ARG A 247 14.77 -9.98 20.48
N GLN A 248 13.52 -9.87 20.93
CA GLN A 248 13.14 -8.92 21.98
C GLN A 248 13.74 -9.34 23.33
N ASP A 249 13.78 -10.64 23.61
CA ASP A 249 14.49 -11.20 24.78
C ASP A 249 16.01 -10.93 24.75
N GLY A 250 16.60 -10.89 23.56
CA GLY A 250 18.01 -10.55 23.36
C GLY A 250 18.31 -9.06 23.58
N TRP A 251 17.34 -8.17 23.31
CA TRP A 251 17.47 -6.73 23.52
C TRP A 251 17.31 -6.34 24.99
N SER A 252 16.32 -6.93 25.69
CA SER A 252 16.12 -6.74 27.13
C SER A 252 17.35 -7.16 27.94
N LYS A 253 18.03 -8.25 27.52
CA LYS A 253 19.31 -8.68 28.13
C LYS A 253 20.48 -7.73 27.87
N LYS A 254 20.53 -7.04 26.71
CA LYS A 254 21.57 -6.05 26.39
C LYS A 254 21.40 -4.71 27.11
N GLN A 255 20.17 -4.32 27.45
CA GLN A 255 19.90 -3.12 28.25
C GLN A 255 20.19 -3.33 29.75
N GLN A 256 20.08 -4.56 30.26
CA GLN A 256 20.44 -4.88 31.65
C GLN A 256 21.95 -5.10 31.88
N SER A 257 22.78 -5.11 30.83
CA SER A 257 24.23 -5.36 30.92
C SER A 257 25.10 -4.11 30.80
N GLN A 258 24.55 -2.90 30.99
CA GLN A 258 25.37 -1.71 31.29
C GLN A 258 25.52 -1.60 32.82
N PRO A 259 26.75 -1.63 33.37
CA PRO A 259 26.95 -1.37 34.79
C PRO A 259 26.60 0.09 35.11
N PRO A 260 26.17 0.40 36.34
CA PRO A 260 26.02 1.78 36.79
C PRO A 260 27.43 2.37 36.92
N ASP A 261 27.79 3.29 36.03
CA ASP A 261 28.96 4.14 36.24
C ASP A 261 28.66 5.01 37.47
N ILE A 262 29.38 4.71 38.55
CA ILE A 262 29.53 5.57 39.71
C ILE A 262 30.49 6.67 39.27
N ASP A 263 29.96 7.86 39.00
CA ASP A 263 30.69 9.08 39.30
C ASP A 263 29.72 10.09 39.93
N THR A 264 30.05 10.41 41.17
CA THR A 264 29.53 11.48 41.99
C THR A 264 29.71 12.83 41.29
N ASP A 265 28.64 13.60 41.17
CA ASP A 265 28.67 15.02 41.55
C ASP A 265 27.25 15.51 41.84
N GLU A 266 27.10 16.08 43.04
CA GLU A 266 25.92 16.75 43.56
C GLU A 266 25.64 18.05 42.78
N ASP A 267 24.35 18.31 42.55
CA ASP A 267 23.67 19.62 42.49
C ASP A 267 22.75 19.76 41.28
N THR A 268 21.51 19.28 41.40
CA THR A 268 20.32 20.16 41.30
C THR A 268 19.07 19.43 41.78
N ALA A 269 18.53 19.88 42.89
CA ALA A 269 17.18 19.55 43.33
C ALA A 269 16.15 20.21 42.39
N GLY A 270 15.15 19.47 41.94
CA GLY A 270 14.04 20.06 41.19
C GLY A 270 13.01 19.05 40.66
N ALA A 271 11.89 18.95 41.39
CA ALA A 271 10.58 18.47 40.97
C ALA A 271 10.45 16.99 40.52
N VAL A 272 10.01 16.15 41.47
CA VAL A 272 9.16 15.00 41.18
C VAL A 272 7.80 15.58 40.75
N GLU A 273 7.55 15.64 39.44
CA GLU A 273 6.18 15.81 38.94
C GLU A 273 5.53 14.42 38.94
N GLU A 274 4.68 14.20 39.94
CA GLU A 274 3.65 13.18 39.89
C GLU A 274 2.70 13.52 38.73
N GLU A 275 2.90 12.91 37.56
CA GLU A 275 1.97 13.04 36.44
C GLU A 275 0.67 12.27 36.78
N ASN A 276 -0.35 13.04 37.12
CA ASN A 276 -1.75 12.62 37.27
C ASN A 276 -2.23 11.82 36.05
N GLU A 277 -2.85 10.67 36.32
CA GLU A 277 -3.29 9.64 35.37
C GLU A 277 -4.54 9.99 34.52
N GLU A 278 -4.98 11.25 34.41
CA GLU A 278 -6.32 11.54 33.85
C GLU A 278 -6.45 12.59 32.73
N ASP A 279 -5.39 13.15 32.13
CA ASP A 279 -5.58 14.22 31.12
C ASP A 279 -4.68 14.21 29.86
N TYR A 280 -4.35 13.03 29.31
CA TYR A 280 -3.78 12.97 27.94
C TYR A 280 -4.31 11.77 27.10
N ILE A 281 -5.56 11.89 26.65
CA ILE A 281 -6.13 11.06 25.58
C ILE A 281 -5.46 11.47 24.25
N ASN A 282 -4.19 11.12 24.04
CA ASN A 282 -3.50 11.09 22.73
C ASN A 282 -2.06 10.52 22.82
N SER A 283 -1.70 9.76 23.85
CA SER A 283 -0.41 9.07 23.89
C SER A 283 -0.42 7.91 22.89
N PHE A 284 -0.03 8.20 21.64
CA PHE A 284 0.14 7.20 20.59
C PHE A 284 1.30 6.26 20.99
N PRO A 285 1.06 4.96 21.25
CA PRO A 285 2.15 4.03 21.51
C PRO A 285 3.06 4.02 20.28
N SER A 286 4.32 4.41 20.51
CA SER A 286 5.39 4.58 19.54
C SER A 286 5.29 3.58 18.38
N ASN A 287 5.31 4.06 17.12
CA ASN A 287 5.44 3.22 15.91
C ASN A 287 6.80 2.49 15.82
N ALA A 288 7.39 2.11 16.95
CA ALA A 288 8.75 1.67 17.14
C ALA A 288 8.89 0.18 17.44
N THR A 289 7.90 -0.66 17.12
CA THR A 289 8.13 -2.11 17.08
C THR A 289 9.17 -2.37 15.98
N ARG A 290 10.43 -2.58 16.39
CA ARG A 290 11.55 -2.84 15.47
C ARG A 290 11.44 -4.26 14.97
N VAL A 291 10.65 -4.42 13.92
CA VAL A 291 10.53 -5.70 13.23
C VAL A 291 11.81 -5.98 12.44
N SER A 292 12.31 -7.22 12.52
CA SER A 292 13.50 -7.65 11.78
C SER A 292 13.18 -7.95 10.31
N ASP A 293 14.19 -7.81 9.44
CA ASP A 293 14.09 -8.24 8.05
C ASP A 293 13.74 -9.73 7.93
N ASP A 294 14.30 -10.58 8.80
CA ASP A 294 14.01 -12.03 8.84
C ASP A 294 12.53 -12.31 9.07
N TYR A 295 11.90 -11.56 9.99
CA TYR A 295 10.46 -11.66 10.24
C TYR A 295 9.69 -11.21 9.00
N MET A 296 10.06 -10.09 8.38
CA MET A 296 9.36 -9.58 7.19
C MET A 296 9.43 -10.55 6.02
N SER A 297 10.58 -11.18 5.80
CA SER A 297 10.72 -12.24 4.80
C SER A 297 9.90 -13.48 5.14
N ALA A 298 9.80 -13.85 6.41
CA ALA A 298 8.95 -14.97 6.85
C ALA A 298 7.46 -14.66 6.65
N VAL A 299 7.00 -13.43 6.93
CA VAL A 299 5.65 -12.97 6.64
C VAL A 299 5.36 -12.99 5.13
N ASN A 300 6.28 -12.51 4.31
CA ASN A 300 6.12 -12.54 2.86
C ASN A 300 5.95 -13.98 2.34
N ARG A 301 6.79 -14.92 2.80
CA ARG A 301 6.63 -16.35 2.48
C ARG A 301 5.28 -16.91 2.93
N LEU A 302 4.84 -16.55 4.14
CA LEU A 302 3.51 -16.94 4.64
C LEU A 302 2.40 -16.48 3.69
N ILE A 303 2.46 -15.25 3.18
CA ILE A 303 1.47 -14.74 2.23
C ILE A 303 1.52 -15.51 0.90
N LEU A 304 2.72 -15.80 0.40
CA LEU A 304 2.92 -16.54 -0.85
C LEU A 304 2.37 -17.97 -0.76
N ASP A 305 2.64 -18.67 0.34
CA ASP A 305 2.24 -20.06 0.53
C ASP A 305 0.72 -20.23 0.64
N GLN A 306 0.04 -19.26 1.26
CA GLN A 306 -1.42 -19.28 1.43
C GLN A 306 -2.19 -18.90 0.16
N ALA A 307 -1.54 -18.23 -0.79
CA ALA A 307 -2.16 -17.67 -1.98
C ALA A 307 -2.24 -18.66 -3.15
N GLN A 308 -2.67 -19.91 -2.90
CA GLN A 308 -2.88 -20.91 -3.96
C GLN A 308 -4.39 -21.16 -4.22
N PRO A 309 -4.86 -21.03 -5.49
CA PRO A 309 -4.16 -20.49 -6.65
C PRO A 309 -3.90 -18.98 -6.51
N PRO A 310 -2.96 -18.40 -7.30
CA PRO A 310 -2.59 -16.99 -7.20
C PRO A 310 -3.81 -16.09 -7.46
N PRO A 311 -4.02 -15.04 -6.64
CA PRO A 311 -5.04 -14.04 -6.86
C PRO A 311 -4.65 -13.10 -8.00
N ALA A 312 -5.67 -12.45 -8.57
CA ALA A 312 -5.46 -11.38 -9.53
C ALA A 312 -4.95 -10.10 -8.85
N VAL A 313 -5.42 -9.81 -7.62
CA VAL A 313 -4.98 -8.66 -6.82
C VAL A 313 -4.98 -9.02 -5.33
N ARG A 314 -3.99 -8.50 -4.59
CA ARG A 314 -3.86 -8.61 -3.13
C ARG A 314 -4.06 -7.25 -2.45
N PHE A 315 -4.86 -7.22 -1.39
CA PHE A 315 -5.02 -6.05 -0.51
C PHE A 315 -4.33 -6.33 0.80
N LEU A 316 -3.32 -5.52 1.12
CA LEU A 316 -2.53 -5.60 2.33
C LEU A 316 -2.71 -4.32 3.14
N TYR A 317 -2.61 -4.46 4.46
CA TYR A 317 -2.59 -3.32 5.36
C TYR A 317 -1.30 -2.50 5.15
N LEU A 318 -1.43 -1.17 5.01
CA LEU A 318 -0.30 -0.24 5.03
C LEU A 318 -0.13 0.31 6.46
N PRO A 319 0.97 -0.05 7.15
CA PRO A 319 1.28 0.49 8.46
C PRO A 319 1.52 2.01 8.40
N ARG A 320 1.33 2.72 9.51
CA ARG A 320 1.71 4.13 9.57
C ARG A 320 3.23 4.25 9.55
N PRO A 321 3.81 5.20 8.77
CA PRO A 321 5.22 5.52 8.86
C PRO A 321 5.63 5.88 10.30
N PRO A 322 6.88 5.63 10.70
CA PRO A 322 7.38 6.05 12.01
C PRO A 322 7.37 7.58 12.14
N ALA A 323 7.25 8.11 13.36
CA ALA A 323 7.37 9.56 13.59
C ALA A 323 8.82 10.06 13.34
N ASP A 324 9.80 9.20 13.61
CA ASP A 324 11.22 9.44 13.38
C ASP A 324 11.59 9.27 11.90
N THR A 325 11.89 10.40 11.25
CA THR A 325 12.24 10.46 9.82
C THR A 325 13.50 9.68 9.47
N ARG A 326 14.42 9.48 10.43
CA ARG A 326 15.65 8.70 10.24
C ARG A 326 15.34 7.23 9.93
N ARG A 327 14.15 6.76 10.26
CA ARG A 327 13.69 5.38 10.03
C ARG A 327 12.93 5.21 8.72
N TYR A 328 12.75 6.24 7.92
CA TYR A 328 11.99 6.16 6.66
C TYR A 328 12.61 5.17 5.66
N ALA A 329 13.94 5.13 5.58
CA ALA A 329 14.63 4.16 4.74
C ALA A 329 14.37 2.71 5.21
N ALA A 330 14.43 2.46 6.51
CA ALA A 330 14.15 1.14 7.08
C ALA A 330 12.67 0.73 6.87
N TYR A 331 11.74 1.67 7.06
CA TYR A 331 10.32 1.46 6.80
C TYR A 331 10.05 1.07 5.34
N LEU A 332 10.66 1.77 4.38
CA LEU A 332 10.49 1.45 2.96
C LEU A 332 11.06 0.06 2.62
N ARG A 333 12.24 -0.27 3.15
CA ARG A 333 12.84 -1.61 3.02
C ARG A 333 11.95 -2.71 3.60
N GLN A 334 11.31 -2.48 4.74
CA GLN A 334 10.37 -3.44 5.32
C GLN A 334 9.13 -3.65 4.43
N LEU A 335 8.57 -2.57 3.85
CA LEU A 335 7.47 -2.68 2.88
C LEU A 335 7.90 -3.42 1.61
N GLU A 336 9.12 -3.19 1.16
CA GLU A 336 9.69 -3.87 0.01
C GLU A 336 9.80 -5.38 0.25
N LEU A 337 10.38 -5.79 1.37
CA LEU A 337 10.48 -7.19 1.79
C LEU A 337 9.11 -7.85 1.96
N LEU A 338 8.13 -7.12 2.52
CA LEU A 338 6.76 -7.62 2.69
C LEU A 338 6.10 -7.94 1.35
N THR A 339 6.31 -7.08 0.35
CA THR A 339 5.55 -7.12 -0.91
C THR A 339 6.32 -7.72 -2.08
N GLN A 340 7.52 -8.24 -1.83
CA GLN A 340 8.34 -8.90 -2.83
C GLN A 340 7.61 -10.09 -3.47
N ASP A 341 7.64 -10.16 -4.80
CA ASP A 341 7.08 -11.25 -5.61
C ASP A 341 5.59 -11.58 -5.39
N LEU A 342 4.83 -10.67 -4.76
CA LEU A 342 3.40 -10.83 -4.52
C LEU A 342 2.53 -10.51 -5.74
N GLY A 343 3.09 -10.09 -6.88
CA GLY A 343 2.32 -9.61 -8.03
C GLY A 343 1.45 -8.39 -7.69
N PRO A 344 0.39 -8.10 -8.45
CA PRO A 344 -0.43 -6.89 -8.28
C PRO A 344 -0.97 -6.73 -6.86
N THR A 345 -0.45 -5.75 -6.13
CA THR A 345 -0.71 -5.58 -4.68
C THR A 345 -1.00 -4.13 -4.33
N LEU A 346 -2.06 -3.91 -3.56
CA LEU A 346 -2.42 -2.62 -2.96
C LEU A 346 -2.14 -2.65 -1.46
N LEU A 347 -1.23 -1.78 -1.00
CA LEU A 347 -1.03 -1.47 0.42
C LEU A 347 -1.96 -0.32 0.81
N ILE A 348 -2.88 -0.55 1.74
CA ILE A 348 -4.00 0.37 2.04
C ILE A 348 -3.95 0.83 3.50
N HIS A 349 -4.00 2.14 3.72
CA HIS A 349 -4.21 2.78 5.01
C HIS A 349 -5.52 3.59 5.01
N GLY A 350 -6.49 3.19 5.84
CA GLY A 350 -7.73 3.93 6.04
C GLY A 350 -7.68 4.84 7.27
N ILE A 351 -8.15 6.08 7.13
CA ILE A 351 -8.19 7.06 8.24
C ILE A 351 -9.59 7.23 8.85
N THR A 352 -10.63 7.11 8.02
CA THR A 352 -12.02 7.24 8.46
C THR A 352 -12.77 5.96 8.11
N PRO A 353 -13.52 5.35 9.04
CA PRO A 353 -14.38 4.23 8.71
C PRO A 353 -15.55 4.79 7.89
N VAL A 354 -15.57 4.52 6.58
CA VAL A 354 -16.72 4.88 5.74
C VAL A 354 -17.70 3.73 5.76
N ILE A 355 -18.31 3.49 6.92
CA ILE A 355 -19.37 2.48 7.06
C ILE A 355 -20.67 3.22 7.27
N THR A 356 -21.50 3.29 6.23
CA THR A 356 -22.92 3.60 6.40
C THR A 356 -23.63 2.26 6.68
N THR A 357 -23.84 1.96 7.96
CA THR A 357 -24.72 0.84 8.38
C THR A 357 -26.19 1.19 8.24
N ASP A 358 -26.50 2.49 8.12
CA ASP A 358 -27.86 3.00 8.11
C ASP A 358 -28.37 3.11 6.66
N LEU A 359 -29.51 2.44 6.43
CA LEU A 359 -30.30 2.46 5.22
C LEU A 359 -31.71 2.93 5.57
#